data_AF-A0A1V6D445-F1
#
_entry.id   AF-A0A1V6D445-F1
#
_cell.length_a   1.000
_cell.length_b   1.000
_cell.length_c   1.000
_cell.angle_alpha   90.00
_cell.angle_beta   90.00
_cell.angle_gamma   90.00
#
_symmetry.space_group_name_H-M   'P 1'
#
loop_
_entity.id
_entity.type
_entity.pdbx_description
1 polymer ?
#
loop_
_entity_poly.entity_id
_entity_poly.type
_entity_poly.pdbx_seq_one_letter_code
_entity_poly.pdbx_strand_id
1 'polypeptide(L)'
;MAALAAVLTASWVGVAVSQEKAPDAKGGADRKEGDRREGDRGRGGFQRMSPEEMQKRMEEFRSQMSNRMREQFGASEEDWKVLGPKIEKVQQLSRESRGGMGFGSMMFGRGRGPGGSDRGGPRPEGSSDRPQSEIEKTGSALRTVLQKEGATAAEIKSALDAYRTARTTARQNLETARKELKELLTTKQEAQAVMMGLLE
;
A
#
# COMPACT_ATOMS: atom_id res chain seq x y z
N MET A 1 -9.47 68.05 11.59
CA MET A 1 -8.21 68.75 11.92
C MET A 1 -7.07 67.79 11.54
N ALA A 2 -6.63 67.73 10.28
CA ALA A 2 -5.54 68.53 9.66
C ALA A 2 -4.17 68.23 10.30
N ALA A 3 -3.01 68.02 9.65
CA ALA A 3 -2.52 67.93 8.26
C ALA A 3 -1.11 67.26 8.35
N LEU A 4 -0.70 66.33 7.48
CA LEU A 4 0.23 66.51 6.33
C LEU A 4 1.45 67.43 6.55
N ALA A 5 2.67 66.89 6.44
CA ALA A 5 3.82 67.56 5.80
C ALA A 5 4.96 66.56 5.48
N ALA A 6 5.27 66.43 4.19
CA ALA A 6 6.49 65.86 3.63
C ALA A 6 7.33 67.01 3.05
N VAL A 7 8.67 66.98 3.14
CA VAL A 7 9.55 67.78 2.26
C VAL A 7 10.87 67.04 2.00
N LEU A 8 11.12 66.79 0.72
CA LEU A 8 12.38 66.42 0.07
C LEU A 8 13.27 67.64 -0.14
N THR A 9 14.60 67.49 -0.11
CA THR A 9 15.53 68.29 -0.94
C THR A 9 16.71 67.46 -1.42
N ALA A 10 17.16 67.78 -2.64
CA ALA A 10 18.05 67.00 -3.49
C ALA A 10 19.38 67.73 -3.82
N SER A 11 20.33 66.94 -4.36
CA SER A 11 21.36 67.30 -5.37
C SER A 11 22.65 68.04 -4.90
N TRP A 12 23.86 67.89 -5.47
CA TRP A 12 24.41 67.18 -6.65
C TRP A 12 25.98 67.20 -6.66
N VAL A 13 26.63 66.22 -7.33
CA VAL A 13 27.96 66.25 -8.05
C VAL A 13 29.27 66.39 -7.23
N GLY A 14 30.39 65.69 -7.48
CA GLY A 14 30.81 64.71 -8.49
C GLY A 14 32.34 64.51 -8.49
N VAL A 15 32.81 63.67 -9.44
CA VAL A 15 34.20 63.42 -9.90
C VAL A 15 34.96 62.22 -9.31
N ALA A 16 35.33 61.35 -10.25
CA ALA A 16 35.96 60.04 -10.16
C ALA A 16 37.50 60.10 -10.14
N VAL A 17 38.14 59.02 -9.67
CA VAL A 17 39.28 58.38 -10.34
C VAL A 17 39.21 56.86 -10.12
N SER A 18 39.25 56.14 -11.24
CA SER A 18 39.23 54.69 -11.39
C SER A 18 40.63 54.07 -11.24
N GLN A 19 40.70 52.80 -10.80
CA GLN A 19 41.58 51.79 -11.40
C GLN A 19 41.09 50.38 -11.04
N GLU A 20 40.56 49.68 -12.06
CA GLU A 20 41.06 48.39 -12.59
C GLU A 20 40.64 47.16 -11.76
N LYS A 21 39.95 46.14 -12.28
CA LYS A 21 39.84 45.61 -13.64
C LYS A 21 38.63 44.64 -13.75
N ALA A 22 37.90 44.74 -14.86
CA ALA A 22 36.79 43.88 -15.33
C ALA A 22 37.27 42.43 -15.71
N PRO A 23 36.43 41.45 -16.15
CA PRO A 23 35.03 41.56 -16.59
C PRO A 23 34.05 40.45 -16.13
N ASP A 24 32.77 40.76 -16.35
CA ASP A 24 31.64 39.83 -16.43
C ASP A 24 31.87 38.64 -17.38
N ALA A 25 31.32 37.46 -17.03
CA ALA A 25 30.35 36.72 -17.86
C ALA A 25 30.26 35.22 -17.46
N LYS A 26 29.02 34.80 -17.17
CA LYS A 26 28.38 33.49 -17.38
C LYS A 26 29.24 32.24 -17.69
N GLY A 27 29.02 31.19 -16.90
CA GLY A 27 28.93 29.80 -17.39
C GLY A 27 29.87 28.78 -16.73
N GLY A 28 29.33 27.57 -16.46
CA GLY A 28 30.08 26.35 -16.07
C GLY A 28 30.15 26.16 -14.55
N ALA A 29 29.39 25.22 -13.98
CA ALA A 29 29.80 23.81 -13.76
C ALA A 29 30.68 23.66 -12.50
N ASP A 30 30.58 22.50 -11.85
CA ASP A 30 31.43 22.06 -10.72
C ASP A 30 31.07 22.53 -9.31
N ARG A 31 29.92 22.03 -8.80
CA ARG A 31 29.84 21.64 -7.38
C ARG A 31 29.78 20.13 -7.29
N LYS A 32 30.94 19.58 -6.88
CA LYS A 32 31.24 18.17 -6.61
C LYS A 32 30.03 17.36 -6.15
N GLU A 33 29.62 16.50 -7.08
CA GLU A 33 28.79 15.34 -6.94
C GLU A 33 29.58 14.25 -6.19
N GLY A 34 29.18 13.93 -4.97
CA GLY A 34 29.87 12.92 -4.17
C GLY A 34 29.31 12.81 -2.77
N ASP A 35 27.99 12.57 -2.65
CA ASP A 35 27.34 11.89 -1.50
C ASP A 35 25.80 11.85 -1.62
N ARG A 36 25.29 11.49 -2.81
CA ARG A 36 23.86 11.19 -3.00
C ARG A 36 23.64 9.79 -3.59
N ARG A 37 24.40 8.81 -3.12
CA ARG A 37 24.28 7.40 -3.54
C ARG A 37 24.09 6.44 -2.36
N GLU A 38 23.25 6.79 -1.39
CA GLU A 38 22.89 5.85 -0.33
C GLU A 38 21.47 6.06 0.24
N GLY A 39 20.51 6.40 -0.63
CA GLY A 39 19.09 6.50 -0.23
C GLY A 39 18.11 5.72 -1.11
N ASP A 40 18.54 5.29 -2.30
CA ASP A 40 17.62 4.80 -3.35
C ASP A 40 17.74 3.29 -3.64
N ARG A 41 18.52 2.54 -2.86
CA ARG A 41 18.68 1.08 -3.09
C ARG A 41 17.46 0.25 -2.67
N GLY A 42 16.48 0.84 -2.01
CA GLY A 42 15.28 0.13 -1.52
C GLY A 42 14.06 0.20 -2.42
N ARG A 43 14.00 1.15 -3.36
CA ARG A 43 12.75 1.46 -4.09
C ARG A 43 12.76 1.04 -5.56
N GLY A 44 13.90 1.11 -6.25
CA GLY A 44 13.99 0.88 -7.71
C GLY A 44 14.21 -0.57 -8.18
N GLY A 45 14.49 -1.53 -7.29
CA GLY A 45 14.83 -2.91 -7.68
C GLY A 45 13.65 -3.74 -8.19
N PHE A 46 12.43 -3.43 -7.77
CA PHE A 46 11.22 -4.12 -8.23
C PHE A 46 10.64 -3.52 -9.53
N GLN A 47 10.97 -2.26 -9.86
CA GLN A 47 10.44 -1.60 -11.07
C GLN A 47 11.26 -1.86 -12.34
N ARG A 48 12.44 -2.48 -12.24
CA ARG A 48 13.32 -2.79 -13.39
C ARG A 48 13.34 -4.27 -13.77
N MET A 49 12.59 -5.11 -13.05
CA MET A 49 12.57 -6.56 -13.21
C MET A 49 11.58 -6.94 -14.31
N SER A 50 11.93 -7.90 -15.17
CA SER A 50 10.99 -8.40 -16.18
C SER A 50 9.79 -9.10 -15.49
N PRO A 51 8.61 -9.20 -16.14
CA PRO A 51 7.46 -9.93 -15.58
C PRO A 51 7.80 -11.37 -15.19
N GLU A 52 8.62 -12.06 -15.99
CA GLU A 52 9.06 -13.43 -15.74
C GLU A 52 9.99 -13.53 -14.52
N GLU A 53 10.95 -12.60 -14.41
CA GLU A 53 11.84 -12.52 -13.25
C GLU A 53 11.07 -12.22 -11.97
N MET A 54 10.05 -11.35 -12.05
CA MET A 54 9.19 -11.03 -10.92
C MET A 54 8.37 -12.25 -10.50
N GLN A 55 7.83 -13.01 -11.46
CA GLN A 55 7.09 -14.24 -11.18
C GLN A 55 7.97 -15.27 -10.49
N LYS A 56 9.17 -15.53 -11.03
CA LYS A 56 10.14 -16.46 -10.44
C LYS A 56 10.52 -16.05 -9.03
N ARG A 57 10.81 -14.76 -8.81
CA ARG A 57 11.14 -14.26 -7.47
C ARG A 57 9.96 -14.36 -6.50
N MET A 58 8.74 -14.14 -6.97
CA MET A 58 7.52 -14.31 -6.16
C MET A 58 7.29 -15.78 -5.81
N GLU A 59 7.57 -16.71 -6.72
CA GLU A 59 7.51 -18.15 -6.46
C GLU A 59 8.58 -18.58 -5.46
N GLU A 60 9.82 -18.16 -5.62
CA GLU A 60 10.90 -18.38 -4.65
C GLU A 60 10.54 -17.82 -3.28
N PHE A 61 10.00 -16.60 -3.24
CA PHE A 61 9.53 -15.98 -2.00
C PHE A 61 8.41 -16.80 -1.34
N ARG A 62 7.43 -17.26 -2.12
CA ARG A 62 6.33 -18.11 -1.63
C ARG A 62 6.86 -19.43 -1.08
N SER A 63 7.77 -20.09 -1.81
CA SER A 63 8.40 -21.34 -1.40
C SER A 63 9.18 -21.16 -0.09
N GLN A 64 10.01 -20.13 0.01
CA GLN A 64 10.75 -19.81 1.24
C GLN A 64 9.82 -19.51 2.42
N MET A 65 8.75 -18.76 2.19
CA MET A 65 7.75 -18.48 3.23
C MET A 65 7.03 -19.76 3.68
N SER A 66 6.68 -20.64 2.74
CA SER A 66 6.05 -21.93 3.05
C SER A 66 6.96 -22.82 3.88
N ASN A 67 8.24 -22.93 3.51
CA ASN A 67 9.22 -23.73 4.25
C ASN A 67 9.44 -23.20 5.68
N ARG A 68 9.59 -21.88 5.84
CA ARG A 68 9.68 -21.25 7.18
C ARG A 68 8.44 -21.52 8.02
N MET A 69 7.26 -21.48 7.40
CA MET A 69 6.01 -21.76 8.09
C MET A 69 5.93 -23.23 8.52
N ARG A 70 6.28 -24.16 7.64
CA ARG A 70 6.35 -25.59 7.96
C ARG A 70 7.27 -25.86 9.15
N GLU A 71 8.48 -25.30 9.11
CA GLU A 71 9.47 -25.41 10.19
C GLU A 71 8.97 -24.80 11.50
N GLN A 72 8.32 -23.63 11.44
CA GLN A 72 7.73 -22.99 12.61
C GLN A 72 6.67 -23.87 13.26
N PHE A 73 5.81 -24.51 12.46
CA PHE A 73 4.81 -25.48 12.92
C PHE A 73 5.42 -26.84 13.31
N GLY A 74 6.71 -27.06 13.07
CA GLY A 74 7.38 -28.34 13.26
C GLY A 74 6.69 -29.50 12.53
N ALA A 75 6.05 -29.21 11.39
CA ALA A 75 5.28 -30.18 10.64
C ALA A 75 6.20 -31.01 9.73
N SER A 76 5.97 -32.32 9.64
CA SER A 76 6.61 -33.18 8.64
C SER A 76 6.16 -32.79 7.22
N GLU A 77 6.80 -33.37 6.20
CA GLU A 77 6.34 -33.15 4.81
C GLU A 77 4.94 -33.68 4.56
N GLU A 78 4.63 -34.81 5.17
CA GLU A 78 3.35 -35.49 5.12
C GLU A 78 2.28 -34.65 5.81
N ASP A 79 2.55 -34.15 7.02
CA ASP A 79 1.63 -33.28 7.74
C ASP A 79 1.43 -31.95 7.01
N TRP A 80 2.49 -31.40 6.43
CA TRP A 80 2.43 -30.13 5.71
C TRP A 80 1.59 -30.21 4.44
N LYS A 81 1.54 -31.37 3.75
CA LYS A 81 0.64 -31.58 2.61
C LYS A 81 -0.84 -31.43 3.00
N VAL A 82 -1.18 -31.68 4.26
CA VAL A 82 -2.54 -31.53 4.79
C VAL A 82 -2.75 -30.15 5.43
N LEU A 83 -1.81 -29.71 6.27
CA LEU A 83 -1.91 -28.46 7.04
C LEU A 83 -1.69 -27.20 6.19
N GLY A 84 -0.75 -27.23 5.25
CA GLY A 84 -0.38 -26.10 4.40
C GLY A 84 -1.58 -25.46 3.71
N PRO A 85 -2.39 -26.24 2.94
CA PRO A 85 -3.58 -25.72 2.29
C PRO A 85 -4.62 -25.11 3.26
N LYS A 86 -4.78 -25.66 4.47
CA LYS A 86 -5.70 -25.12 5.49
C LYS A 86 -5.19 -23.79 6.07
N ILE A 87 -3.89 -23.70 6.35
CA ILE A 87 -3.24 -22.46 6.80
C ILE A 87 -3.36 -21.38 5.72
N GLU A 88 -3.06 -21.71 4.46
CA GLU A 88 -3.20 -20.77 3.34
C GLU A 88 -4.65 -20.28 3.19
N LYS A 89 -5.63 -21.17 3.36
CA LYS A 89 -7.05 -20.83 3.32
C LYS A 89 -7.44 -19.86 4.44
N VAL A 90 -6.98 -20.10 5.68
CA VAL A 90 -7.21 -19.18 6.82
C VAL A 90 -6.57 -17.82 6.55
N GLN A 91 -5.32 -17.79 6.08
CA GLN A 91 -4.64 -16.53 5.74
C GLN A 91 -5.36 -15.78 4.61
N GLN A 92 -5.85 -16.50 3.59
CA GLN A 92 -6.64 -15.91 2.52
C GLN A 92 -7.94 -15.30 3.06
N LEU A 93 -8.75 -16.07 3.78
CA LEU A 93 -10.02 -15.61 4.34
C LEU A 93 -9.84 -14.49 5.36
N SER A 94 -8.76 -14.52 6.15
CA SER A 94 -8.41 -13.43 7.07
C SER A 94 -8.12 -12.13 6.33
N ARG A 95 -7.39 -12.19 5.20
CA ARG A 95 -7.17 -11.03 4.33
C ARG A 95 -8.46 -10.53 3.68
N GLU A 96 -9.32 -11.43 3.22
CA GLU A 96 -10.61 -11.10 2.61
C GLU A 96 -11.56 -10.47 3.63
N SER A 97 -11.67 -11.03 4.84
CA SER A 97 -12.51 -10.50 5.92
C SER A 97 -12.06 -9.12 6.40
N ARG A 98 -10.78 -8.77 6.22
CA ARG A 98 -10.23 -7.44 6.53
C ARG A 98 -10.36 -6.44 5.35
N GLY A 99 -10.95 -6.85 4.23
CA GLY A 99 -11.23 -5.96 3.09
C GLY A 99 -10.00 -5.62 2.24
N GLY A 100 -9.06 -6.56 2.08
CA GLY A 100 -8.09 -6.49 0.97
C GLY A 100 -6.84 -5.62 1.17
N MET A 101 -6.72 -4.86 2.26
CA MET A 101 -5.51 -4.07 2.55
C MET A 101 -4.39 -4.94 3.17
N GLY A 102 -4.00 -6.02 2.49
CA GLY A 102 -2.85 -6.84 2.87
C GLY A 102 -1.52 -6.25 2.39
N PHE A 103 -0.42 -6.87 2.86
CA PHE A 103 1.00 -6.53 2.59
C PHE A 103 1.31 -6.06 1.16
N GLY A 104 0.61 -6.55 0.13
CA GLY A 104 0.74 -6.07 -1.26
C GLY A 104 0.40 -4.58 -1.48
N SER A 105 -0.57 -4.02 -0.75
CA SER A 105 -0.87 -2.58 -0.82
C SER A 105 0.24 -1.71 -0.21
N MET A 106 0.96 -2.23 0.80
CA MET A 106 2.11 -1.55 1.41
C MET A 106 3.38 -1.71 0.56
N MET A 107 3.64 -2.89 0.02
CA MET A 107 4.89 -3.19 -0.70
C MET A 107 4.93 -2.58 -2.10
N PHE A 108 3.78 -2.49 -2.79
CA PHE A 108 3.66 -1.85 -4.11
C PHE A 108 3.22 -0.38 -4.04
N GLY A 109 3.42 0.27 -2.88
CA GLY A 109 3.37 1.72 -2.81
C GLY A 109 2.02 2.33 -3.17
N ARG A 110 0.91 1.77 -2.69
CA ARG A 110 -0.36 2.51 -2.66
C ARG A 110 -0.38 3.37 -1.41
N GLY A 111 0.43 4.43 -1.44
CA GLY A 111 0.29 5.61 -0.57
C GLY A 111 -1.01 6.35 -0.86
N ARG A 112 -2.15 5.69 -0.65
CA ARG A 112 -3.48 6.27 -0.67
C ARG A 112 -4.11 5.95 0.67
N GLY A 113 -3.68 6.71 1.68
CA GLY A 113 -4.35 6.76 2.98
C GLY A 113 -5.83 7.15 2.81
N PRO A 114 -6.64 6.98 3.86
CA PRO A 114 -8.05 7.33 3.82
C PRO A 114 -8.18 8.86 3.69
N GLY A 115 -8.42 9.34 2.46
CA GLY A 115 -8.48 10.76 2.13
C GLY A 115 -7.88 11.18 0.78
N GLY A 116 -7.33 10.26 -0.02
CA GLY A 116 -6.76 10.59 -1.33
C GLY A 116 -7.81 10.79 -2.43
N SER A 117 -8.12 12.04 -2.70
CA SER A 117 -9.05 12.59 -3.70
C SER A 117 -8.92 11.99 -5.11
N ASP A 118 -10.04 12.07 -5.81
CA ASP A 118 -10.27 11.89 -7.24
C ASP A 118 -9.18 12.51 -8.14
N ARG A 119 -8.25 11.68 -8.60
CA ARG A 119 -7.65 11.87 -9.92
C ARG A 119 -7.75 10.55 -10.66
N GLY A 120 -8.58 10.55 -11.70
CA GLY A 120 -8.66 9.50 -12.72
C GLY A 120 -7.37 9.43 -13.54
N GLY A 121 -6.27 9.03 -12.91
CA GLY A 121 -5.08 8.57 -13.59
C GLY A 121 -5.25 7.10 -13.99
N PRO A 122 -4.72 6.66 -15.14
CA PRO A 122 -4.72 5.26 -15.53
C PRO A 122 -4.22 4.40 -14.37
N ARG A 123 -5.04 3.45 -13.93
CA ARG A 123 -4.62 2.39 -13.01
C ARG A 123 -3.36 1.76 -13.61
N PRO A 124 -2.28 1.52 -12.85
CA PRO A 124 -1.12 0.82 -13.38
C PRO A 124 -1.58 -0.52 -13.97
N GLU A 125 -1.47 -0.64 -15.29
CA GLU A 125 -1.63 -1.86 -16.08
C GLU A 125 -0.74 -2.92 -15.42
N GLY A 126 -1.33 -3.95 -14.81
CA GLY A 126 -0.60 -4.98 -14.05
C GLY A 126 -0.94 -5.06 -12.56
N SER A 127 -1.83 -4.20 -12.06
CA SER A 127 -2.38 -4.32 -10.71
C SER A 127 -3.88 -4.59 -10.74
N SER A 128 -4.32 -5.80 -11.15
CA SER A 128 -5.54 -6.50 -10.68
C SER A 128 -5.98 -7.72 -11.53
N ASP A 129 -5.16 -8.77 -11.62
CA ASP A 129 -5.68 -10.09 -12.05
C ASP A 129 -6.09 -10.99 -10.87
N ARG A 130 -6.04 -10.47 -9.63
CA ARG A 130 -6.57 -11.22 -8.49
C ARG A 130 -8.10 -11.09 -8.46
N PRO A 131 -8.85 -12.20 -8.41
CA PRO A 131 -10.30 -12.16 -8.25
C PRO A 131 -10.66 -11.31 -7.03
N GLN A 132 -11.51 -10.31 -7.24
CA GLN A 132 -11.99 -9.44 -6.19
C GLN A 132 -12.93 -10.24 -5.27
N SER A 133 -12.74 -10.14 -3.95
CA SER A 133 -13.62 -10.77 -2.96
C SER A 133 -15.00 -10.09 -2.95
N GLU A 134 -16.04 -10.81 -2.49
CA GLU A 134 -17.39 -10.25 -2.41
C GLU A 134 -17.48 -9.01 -1.50
N ILE A 135 -16.69 -8.96 -0.42
CA ILE A 135 -16.59 -7.76 0.44
C ILE A 135 -16.04 -6.57 -0.36
N GLU A 136 -15.00 -6.78 -1.15
CA GLU A 136 -14.42 -5.70 -1.96
C GLU A 136 -15.40 -5.25 -3.05
N LYS A 137 -16.12 -6.18 -3.70
CA LYS A 137 -17.15 -5.88 -4.72
C LYS A 137 -18.28 -5.05 -4.13
N THR A 138 -18.93 -5.57 -3.09
CA THR A 138 -20.05 -4.89 -2.42
C THR A 138 -19.62 -3.59 -1.74
N GLY A 139 -18.40 -3.53 -1.20
CA GLY A 139 -17.84 -2.30 -0.63
C GLY A 139 -17.54 -1.23 -1.68
N SER A 140 -17.11 -1.62 -2.87
CA SER A 140 -16.96 -0.69 -4.01
C SER A 140 -18.31 -0.21 -4.51
N ALA A 141 -19.30 -1.10 -4.64
CA ALA A 141 -20.66 -0.74 -5.04
C ALA A 141 -21.31 0.24 -4.06
N LEU A 142 -21.21 -0.01 -2.75
CA LEU A 142 -21.69 0.91 -1.72
C LEU A 142 -21.02 2.29 -1.83
N ARG A 143 -19.70 2.33 -2.03
CA ARG A 143 -18.98 3.60 -2.23
C ARG A 143 -19.49 4.36 -3.45
N THR A 144 -19.70 3.67 -4.57
CA THR A 144 -20.24 4.27 -5.80
C THR A 144 -21.64 4.85 -5.58
N VAL A 145 -22.53 4.13 -4.90
CA VAL A 145 -23.88 4.63 -4.58
C VAL A 145 -23.81 5.86 -3.69
N LEU A 146 -22.92 5.89 -2.70
CA LEU A 146 -22.74 7.05 -1.82
C LEU A 146 -22.13 8.27 -2.53
N GLN A 147 -21.41 8.08 -3.64
CA GLN A 147 -20.84 9.15 -4.45
C GLN A 147 -21.79 9.66 -5.55
N LYS A 148 -22.83 8.91 -5.87
CA LYS A 148 -23.82 9.28 -6.89
C LYS A 148 -24.69 10.43 -6.37
N GLU A 149 -24.69 11.54 -7.09
CA GLU A 149 -25.65 12.63 -6.83
C GLU A 149 -27.10 12.13 -7.01
N GLY A 150 -27.97 12.46 -6.06
CA GLY A 150 -29.37 12.02 -6.09
C GLY A 150 -29.58 10.53 -5.78
N ALA A 151 -28.61 9.83 -5.19
CA ALA A 151 -28.82 8.46 -4.71
C ALA A 151 -30.00 8.40 -3.74
N THR A 152 -30.94 7.51 -4.01
CA THR A 152 -32.15 7.34 -3.20
C THR A 152 -31.84 6.55 -1.93
N ALA A 153 -32.66 6.74 -0.89
CA ALA A 153 -32.54 5.96 0.35
C ALA A 153 -32.66 4.44 0.10
N ALA A 154 -33.46 4.04 -0.90
CA ALA A 154 -33.60 2.64 -1.28
C ALA A 154 -32.32 2.05 -1.90
N GLU A 155 -31.65 2.79 -2.78
CA GLU A 155 -30.37 2.39 -3.38
C GLU A 155 -29.28 2.24 -2.31
N ILE A 156 -29.17 3.22 -1.41
CA ILE A 156 -28.19 3.20 -0.31
C ILE A 156 -28.45 2.00 0.61
N LYS A 157 -29.71 1.77 1.00
CA LYS A 157 -30.09 0.64 1.86
C LYS A 157 -29.74 -0.70 1.22
N SER A 158 -30.09 -0.89 -0.05
CA SER A 158 -29.79 -2.13 -0.79
C SER A 158 -28.28 -2.41 -0.84
N ALA A 159 -27.46 -1.40 -1.21
CA ALA A 159 -26.01 -1.55 -1.27
C ALA A 159 -25.39 -1.80 0.11
N LEU A 160 -25.93 -1.17 1.17
CA LEU A 160 -25.47 -1.37 2.54
C LEU A 160 -25.78 -2.79 3.04
N ASP A 161 -26.97 -3.31 2.76
CA ASP A 161 -27.37 -4.65 3.16
C ASP A 161 -26.55 -5.72 2.43
N ALA A 162 -26.23 -5.51 1.15
CA ALA A 162 -25.31 -6.36 0.40
C ALA A 162 -23.91 -6.38 1.03
N TYR A 163 -23.36 -5.21 1.37
CA TYR A 163 -22.05 -5.10 2.02
C TYR A 163 -22.02 -5.76 3.41
N ARG A 164 -23.07 -5.57 4.21
CA ARG A 164 -23.21 -6.22 5.52
C ARG A 164 -23.27 -7.74 5.38
N THR A 165 -24.04 -8.25 4.43
CA THR A 165 -24.14 -9.69 4.14
C THR A 165 -22.77 -10.26 3.77
N ALA A 166 -22.04 -9.61 2.84
CA ALA A 166 -20.71 -10.04 2.45
C ALA A 166 -19.73 -10.09 3.65
N ARG A 167 -19.79 -9.11 4.55
CA ARG A 167 -18.98 -9.11 5.78
C ARG A 167 -19.32 -10.26 6.72
N THR A 168 -20.60 -10.55 6.92
CA THR A 168 -21.06 -11.67 7.75
C THR A 168 -20.60 -13.00 7.16
N THR A 169 -20.79 -13.20 5.86
CA THR A 169 -20.36 -14.43 5.17
C THR A 169 -18.85 -14.64 5.27
N ALA A 170 -18.04 -13.60 5.05
CA ALA A 170 -16.58 -13.77 5.14
C ALA A 170 -16.11 -14.12 6.56
N ARG A 171 -16.74 -13.55 7.59
CA ARG A 171 -16.47 -13.92 8.99
C ARG A 171 -16.83 -15.37 9.25
N GLN A 172 -18.01 -15.82 8.82
CA GLN A 172 -18.43 -17.22 8.96
C GLN A 172 -17.46 -18.17 8.25
N ASN A 173 -17.06 -17.85 7.02
CA ASN A 173 -16.11 -18.66 6.27
C ASN A 173 -14.75 -18.74 6.98
N LEU A 174 -14.26 -17.61 7.52
CA LEU A 174 -13.01 -17.58 8.28
C LEU A 174 -13.11 -18.45 9.54
N GLU A 175 -14.20 -18.32 10.30
CA GLU A 175 -14.42 -19.12 11.51
C GLU A 175 -14.53 -20.63 11.20
N THR A 176 -15.22 -21.01 10.12
CA THR A 176 -15.25 -22.41 9.67
C THR A 176 -13.86 -22.91 9.31
N ALA A 177 -13.09 -22.15 8.53
CA ALA A 177 -11.73 -22.55 8.14
C ALA A 177 -10.78 -22.64 9.35
N ARG A 178 -10.94 -21.78 10.35
CA ARG A 178 -10.19 -21.84 11.61
C ARG A 178 -10.51 -23.09 12.42
N LYS A 179 -11.78 -23.48 12.50
CA LYS A 179 -12.21 -24.73 13.16
C LYS A 179 -11.65 -25.95 12.46
N GLU A 180 -11.78 -26.02 11.14
CA GLU A 180 -11.22 -27.11 10.34
C GLU A 180 -9.69 -27.21 10.48
N LEU A 181 -8.99 -26.07 10.56
CA LEU A 181 -7.56 -26.07 10.83
C LEU A 181 -7.27 -26.62 12.23
N LYS A 182 -7.97 -26.13 13.26
CA LYS A 182 -7.78 -26.54 14.65
C LYS A 182 -7.96 -28.04 14.88
N GLU A 183 -8.93 -28.67 14.21
CA GLU A 183 -9.16 -30.13 14.29
C GLU A 183 -7.97 -30.97 13.83
N LEU A 184 -7.05 -30.38 13.04
CA LEU A 184 -5.86 -31.05 12.50
C LEU A 184 -4.58 -30.69 13.27
N LEU A 185 -4.62 -29.72 14.17
CA LEU A 185 -3.45 -29.26 14.90
C LEU A 185 -3.25 -30.05 16.20
N THR A 186 -1.99 -30.32 16.51
CA THR A 186 -1.60 -30.66 17.89
C THR A 186 -1.71 -29.44 18.79
N THR A 187 -1.77 -29.63 20.11
CA THR A 187 -1.84 -28.53 21.10
C THR A 187 -0.70 -27.52 20.94
N LYS A 188 0.52 -27.99 20.65
CA LYS A 188 1.68 -27.10 20.41
C LYS A 188 1.46 -26.24 19.17
N GLN A 189 1.00 -26.84 18.08
CA GLN A 189 0.74 -26.13 16.82
C GLN A 189 -0.44 -25.17 16.94
N GLU A 190 -1.47 -25.53 17.70
CA GLU A 190 -2.58 -24.63 18.02
C GLU A 190 -2.08 -23.38 18.74
N ALA A 191 -1.27 -23.55 19.79
CA ALA A 191 -0.68 -22.41 20.51
C ALA A 191 0.16 -21.51 19.58
N GLN A 192 0.94 -22.12 18.68
CA GLN A 192 1.68 -21.37 17.67
C GLN A 192 0.75 -20.62 16.71
N ALA A 193 -0.31 -21.26 16.22
CA ALA A 193 -1.29 -20.65 15.34
C ALA A 193 -2.04 -19.48 15.99
N VAL A 194 -2.34 -19.57 17.29
CA VAL A 194 -2.90 -18.46 18.09
C VAL A 194 -1.87 -17.31 18.21
N MET A 195 -0.61 -17.62 18.54
CA MET A 195 0.45 -16.59 18.61
C MET A 195 0.68 -15.87 17.27
N MET A 196 0.45 -16.56 16.15
CA MET A 196 0.51 -15.99 14.80
C MET A 196 -0.75 -15.22 14.39
N GLY A 197 -1.82 -15.25 15.20
CA GLY A 197 -3.12 -14.65 14.87
C GLY A 197 -3.88 -15.38 13.75
N LEU A 198 -3.54 -16.64 13.48
CA LEU A 198 -4.28 -17.50 12.55
C LEU A 198 -5.55 -18.04 13.21
N LEU A 199 -5.43 -18.49 14.44
CA LEU A 199 -6.53 -18.89 15.33
C LEU A 199 -6.75 -17.83 16.42
N GLU A 200 -7.88 -17.94 17.11
CA GLU A 200 -8.26 -17.13 18.28
C GLU A 200 -8.18 -17.99 19.56
#